data_AF-A0A0K2JD08-F1
#
_entry.id   AF-A0A0K2JD08-F1
#
_cell.length_a   1.000
_cell.length_b   1.000
_cell.length_c   1.000
_cell.angle_alpha   90.00
_cell.angle_beta   90.00
_cell.angle_gamma   90.00
#
_symmetry.space_group_name_H-M   'P 1'
#
loop_
_entity.id
_entity.type
_entity.pdbx_description
1 polymer ?
#
loop_
_entity_poly.entity_id
_entity_poly.type
_entity_poly.pdbx_seq_one_letter_code
_entity_poly.pdbx_strand_id
1 'polypeptide(L)'
;MLENIKVMMIGWFYYGILFMAGSVVVTSLLNRVFTKLYIPPLIVNAVSVLLLITGFRLGFTNMGYAMYFNYMPVVFASAMYNFIIFIIRNLKKRLEVK
;
A
#
# COMPACT_ATOMS: atom_id res chain seq x y z
N MET A 1 8.05 -14.38 -17.44
CA MET A 1 7.61 -13.06 -16.92
C MET A 1 6.45 -13.19 -15.93
N LEU A 2 5.33 -13.81 -16.32
CA LEU A 2 4.17 -14.01 -15.43
C LEU A 2 4.49 -14.81 -14.16
N GLU A 3 5.36 -15.82 -14.29
CA GLU A 3 5.82 -16.66 -13.18
C GLU A 3 6.59 -15.85 -12.13
N ASN A 4 7.50 -14.96 -12.56
CA ASN A 4 8.26 -14.09 -11.66
C ASN A 4 7.34 -13.14 -10.87
N ILE A 5 6.28 -12.63 -11.51
CA ILE A 5 5.29 -11.77 -10.84
C ILE A 5 4.53 -12.56 -9.77
N LYS A 6 4.12 -13.80 -10.07
CA LYS A 6 3.45 -14.68 -9.10
C LYS A 6 4.35 -14.96 -7.90
N VAL A 7 5.61 -15.33 -8.14
CA VAL A 7 6.59 -15.59 -7.08
C VAL A 7 6.82 -14.35 -6.23
N MET A 8 6.91 -13.16 -6.84
CA MET A 8 7.05 -11.91 -6.12
C MET A 8 5.83 -11.61 -5.24
N MET A 9 4.61 -11.77 -5.77
CA MET A 9 3.37 -11.57 -5.00
C MET A 9 3.28 -12.55 -3.82
N ILE A 10 3.61 -13.83 -4.02
CA ILE A 10 3.66 -14.81 -2.93
C ILE A 10 4.70 -14.39 -1.88
N GLY A 11 5.87 -13.95 -2.32
CA GLY A 11 6.90 -13.41 -1.44
C GLY A 11 6.42 -12.20 -0.63
N TRP A 12 5.59 -11.32 -1.19
CA TRP A 12 4.99 -10.21 -0.46
C TRP A 12 4.08 -10.68 0.67
N PHE A 13 3.27 -11.72 0.45
CA PHE A 13 2.43 -12.29 1.52
C PHE A 13 3.25 -13.10 2.53
N TYR A 14 4.35 -13.73 2.13
CA TYR A 14 5.18 -14.48 3.06
C TYR A 14 6.00 -13.57 3.98
N TYR A 15 6.60 -12.51 3.42
CA TYR A 15 7.52 -11.62 4.16
C TYR A 15 6.89 -10.30 4.60
N GLY A 16 5.92 -9.80 3.85
CA GLY A 16 5.38 -8.44 3.98
C GLY A 16 3.97 -8.35 4.55
N ILE A 17 3.34 -9.47 4.96
CA ILE A 17 1.92 -9.47 5.37
C ILE A 17 1.61 -8.52 6.52
N LEU A 18 2.48 -8.46 7.54
CA LEU A 18 2.30 -7.55 8.67
C LEU A 18 2.41 -6.09 8.23
N PHE A 19 3.34 -5.78 7.33
CA PHE A 19 3.49 -4.43 6.77
C PHE A 19 2.30 -4.03 5.91
N MET A 20 1.77 -4.95 5.09
CA MET A 20 0.55 -4.72 4.30
C MET A 20 -0.67 -4.50 5.20
N ALA A 21 -0.86 -5.32 6.23
CA ALA A 21 -1.96 -5.17 7.17
C ALA A 21 -1.88 -3.83 7.90
N GLY A 22 -0.70 -3.46 8.41
CA GLY A 22 -0.46 -2.16 9.02
C GLY A 22 -0.75 -1.00 8.06
N SER A 23 -0.32 -1.13 6.80
CA SER A 23 -0.62 -0.15 5.75
C SER A 23 -2.12 0.04 5.54
N VAL A 24 -2.88 -1.05 5.46
CA VAL A 24 -4.35 -0.99 5.33
C VAL A 24 -4.99 -0.31 6.54
N VAL A 25 -4.56 -0.65 7.76
CA VAL A 25 -5.06 -0.02 8.99
C VAL A 25 -4.79 1.49 8.96
N VAL A 26 -3.54 1.92 8.72
CA VAL A 26 -3.17 3.34 8.64
C VAL A 26 -3.98 4.05 7.55
N THR A 27 -4.11 3.44 6.38
CA THR A 27 -4.89 3.98 5.27
C THR A 27 -6.36 4.14 5.65
N SER A 28 -6.94 3.18 6.36
CA SER A 28 -8.32 3.25 6.87
C SER A 28 -8.53 4.39 7.86
N LEU A 29 -7.56 4.66 8.73
CA LEU A 29 -7.59 5.78 9.68
C LEU A 29 -7.49 7.11 8.93
N LEU A 30 -6.58 7.22 7.97
CA LEU A 30 -6.43 8.40 7.14
C LEU A 30 -7.71 8.69 6.32
N ASN A 31 -8.40 7.66 5.82
CA ASN A 31 -9.69 7.81 5.14
C ASN A 31 -10.81 8.36 6.04
N ARG A 32 -10.67 8.31 7.38
CA ARG A 32 -11.62 8.96 8.30
C ARG A 32 -11.40 10.47 8.39
N VAL A 33 -10.18 10.92 8.14
CA VAL A 33 -9.78 12.33 8.19
C VAL A 33 -9.92 13.00 6.83
N PHE A 34 -9.49 12.31 5.77
CA PHE A 34 -9.49 12.85 4.41
C PHE A 34 -10.69 12.37 3.60
N THR A 35 -11.39 13.31 2.95
CA THR A 35 -12.55 13.01 2.10
C THR A 35 -12.14 12.43 0.73
N LYS A 36 -10.96 12.80 0.22
CA LYS A 36 -10.47 12.37 -1.10
C LYS A 36 -9.65 11.08 -0.99
N LEU A 37 -10.11 10.01 -1.66
CA LEU A 37 -9.52 8.67 -1.60
C LEU A 37 -8.10 8.56 -2.16
N TYR A 38 -7.61 9.52 -2.94
CA TYR A 38 -6.23 9.47 -3.42
C TYR A 38 -5.22 10.02 -2.39
N ILE A 39 -5.67 10.75 -1.36
CA ILE A 39 -4.78 11.37 -0.38
C ILE A 39 -4.10 10.32 0.51
N PRO A 40 -4.82 9.35 1.12
CA PRO A 40 -4.19 8.39 2.01
C PRO A 40 -3.08 7.54 1.37
N PRO A 41 -3.25 6.99 0.15
CA PRO A 41 -2.16 6.27 -0.53
C PRO A 41 -0.94 7.14 -0.84
N LEU A 42 -1.13 8.42 -1.16
CA LEU A 42 -0.01 9.34 -1.39
C LEU A 42 0.77 9.60 -0.09
N ILE A 43 0.09 9.75 1.04
CA ILE A 43 0.73 9.93 2.35
C ILE A 43 1.53 8.68 2.71
N VAL A 44 0.92 7.49 2.60
CA VAL A 44 1.61 6.22 2.89
C VAL A 44 2.84 6.06 1.98
N ASN A 45 2.72 6.37 0.69
CA ASN A 45 3.84 6.36 -0.23
C ASN A 45 4.96 7.32 0.21
N ALA A 46 4.64 8.58 0.50
CA ALA A 46 5.60 9.59 0.91
C ALA A 46 6.35 9.18 2.19
N VAL A 47 5.64 8.71 3.21
CA VAL A 47 6.24 8.23 4.47
C VAL A 47 7.15 7.02 4.20
N SER A 48 6.71 6.08 3.36
CA SER A 48 7.50 4.89 3.06
C SER A 48 8.79 5.22 2.28
N VAL A 49 8.73 6.17 1.35
CA VAL A 49 9.92 6.69 0.66
C VAL A 49 10.87 7.37 1.64
N LEU A 50 10.36 8.21 2.55
CA LEU A 50 11.18 8.87 3.57
C LEU A 50 11.90 7.87 4.47
N LEU A 51 11.21 6.82 4.92
CA LEU A 51 11.81 5.74 5.71
C LEU A 51 12.89 5.00 4.92
N LEU A 52 12.64 4.71 3.64
CA LEU A 52 13.61 4.04 2.77
C LEU A 52 14.87 4.91 2.58
N ILE A 53 14.72 6.19 2.26
CA ILE A 53 15.84 7.13 2.10
C ILE A 53 16.63 7.27 3.42
N THR A 54 15.92 7.35 4.55
CA THR A 54 16.55 7.42 5.87
C THR A 54 17.37 6.17 6.15
N GLY A 55 16.83 4.97 5.88
CA GLY A 55 17.57 3.71 6.01
C GLY A 55 18.82 3.66 5.12
N PHE A 56 18.75 4.19 3.89
CA PHE A 56 19.91 4.30 3.00
C PHE A 56 20.98 5.23 3.60
N ARG A 57 20.58 6.38 4.12
CA ARG A 57 21.49 7.35 4.74
C ARG A 57 22.14 6.82 6.02
N LEU A 58 21.44 5.98 6.77
CA LEU A 58 21.95 5.34 7.99
C LEU A 58 22.77 4.07 7.72
N GLY A 59 22.91 3.66 6.46
CA GLY A 59 23.74 2.50 6.09
C GLY A 59 23.17 1.16 6.54
N PHE A 60 21.84 1.03 6.66
CA PHE A 60 21.22 -0.25 6.99
C PHE A 60 21.53 -1.31 5.94
N THR A 61 21.76 -2.54 6.39
CA THR A 61 21.99 -3.68 5.51
C THR A 61 20.68 -4.12 4.85
N ASN A 62 20.76 -4.75 3.68
CA ASN A 62 19.61 -5.31 2.95
C ASN A 62 18.55 -4.29 2.47
N MET A 63 18.95 -3.09 2.05
CA MET A 63 18.02 -2.08 1.51
C MET A 63 17.20 -2.55 0.30
N GLY A 64 17.75 -3.44 -0.53
CA GLY A 64 17.01 -4.07 -1.63
C GLY A 64 15.82 -4.87 -1.12
N TYR A 65 15.99 -5.64 -0.04
CA TYR A 65 14.90 -6.37 0.59
C TYR A 65 13.84 -5.41 1.13
N ALA A 66 14.24 -4.37 1.86
CA ALA A 66 13.33 -3.36 2.38
C ALA A 66 12.52 -2.67 1.26
N MET A 67 13.15 -2.43 0.10
CA MET A 67 12.48 -1.86 -1.06
C MET A 67 11.43 -2.82 -1.66
N TYR A 68 11.80 -4.07 -1.92
CA TYR A 68 10.94 -5.01 -2.65
C TYR A 68 9.90 -5.73 -1.79
N PHE A 69 10.18 -5.96 -0.50
CA PHE A 69 9.33 -6.76 0.39
C PHE A 69 8.68 -5.97 1.52
N ASN A 70 9.05 -4.70 1.73
CA ASN A 70 8.39 -3.84 2.71
C ASN A 70 7.74 -2.64 2.02
N TYR A 71 8.52 -1.82 1.31
CA TYR A 71 8.02 -0.61 0.65
C TYR A 71 6.97 -0.93 -0.44
N MET A 72 7.30 -1.76 -1.43
CA MET A 72 6.39 -2.06 -2.53
C MET A 72 5.05 -2.66 -2.05
N PRO A 73 5.02 -3.67 -1.16
CA PRO A 73 3.77 -4.23 -0.65
C PRO A 73 2.96 -3.23 0.16
N VAL A 74 3.60 -2.38 0.98
CA VAL A 74 2.93 -1.35 1.79
C VAL A 74 2.19 -0.36 0.91
N VAL A 75 2.88 0.20 -0.09
CA VAL A 75 2.29 1.17 -1.00
C VAL A 75 1.19 0.53 -1.84
N PHE A 76 1.42 -0.69 -2.35
CA PHE A 76 0.43 -1.42 -3.12
C PHE A 76 -0.83 -1.72 -2.30
N ALA A 77 -0.70 -2.19 -1.06
CA ALA A 77 -1.83 -2.50 -0.19
C ALA A 77 -2.68 -1.25 0.11
N SER A 78 -2.04 -0.11 0.39
CA SER A 78 -2.75 1.16 0.58
C SER A 78 -3.51 1.61 -0.67
N ALA A 79 -2.85 1.57 -1.83
CA ALA A 79 -3.46 1.92 -3.10
C ALA A 79 -4.63 1.00 -3.46
N MET A 80 -4.47 -0.32 -3.29
CA MET A 80 -5.53 -1.29 -3.55
C MET A 80 -6.72 -1.14 -2.61
N TYR A 81 -6.47 -0.91 -1.32
CA TYR A 81 -7.55 -0.67 -0.36
C TYR A 81 -8.43 0.51 -0.80
N ASN A 82 -7.82 1.63 -1.19
CA ASN A 82 -8.56 2.80 -1.64
C ASN A 82 -9.20 2.63 -3.03
N PHE A 83 -8.56 1.87 -3.91
CA PHE A 83 -9.13 1.50 -5.20
C PHE A 83 -10.40 0.64 -5.04
N ILE A 84 -10.40 -0.32 -4.12
CA ILE A 84 -11.57 -1.14 -3.80
C ILE A 84 -12.70 -0.26 -3.24
N ILE A 85 -12.40 0.66 -2.32
CA ILE A 85 -13.39 1.61 -1.80
C ILE A 85 -13.99 2.46 -2.93
N PHE A 86 -13.16 2.93 -3.87
CA PHE A 86 -13.62 3.68 -5.03
C PHE A 86 -14.60 2.87 -5.89
N ILE A 87 -14.29 1.61 -6.20
CA ILE A 87 -15.19 0.71 -6.94
C ILE A 87 -16.51 0.54 -6.20
N ILE A 88 -16.48 0.20 -4.91
CA ILE A 88 -17.68 -0.04 -4.11
C ILE A 88 -18.58 1.21 -4.07
N ARG A 89 -17.99 2.40 -3.86
CA ARG A 89 -18.75 3.67 -3.85
C ARG A 89 -19.41 3.95 -5.21
N ASN A 90 -18.74 3.66 -6.31
CA ASN A 90 -19.30 3.85 -7.64
C ASN A 90 -20.42 2.86 -7.96
N LEU A 91 -20.28 1.60 -7.54
CA LEU A 91 -21.32 0.59 -7.71
C LEU A 91 -22.57 0.95 -6.91
N LYS A 92 -22.43 1.37 -5.64
CA LYS A 92 -23.56 1.78 -4.79
C LYS A 92 -24.33 2.96 -5.38
N LYS A 93 -23.63 4.00 -5.85
CA LYS A 93 -24.27 5.15 -6.52
C LYS A 93 -25.08 4.75 -7.75
N ARG A 94 -24.63 3.78 -8.54
CA ARG A 94 -25.37 3.29 -9.72
C ARG A 94 -26.64 2.52 -9.34
N LEU A 95 -26.66 1.89 -8.17
CA LEU A 95 -27.82 1.15 -7.67
C LEU A 95 -28.88 2.06 -7.05
N GLU A 96 -28.46 3.16 -6.40
CA GLU A 96 -29.37 4.14 -5.77
C GLU A 96 -30.05 5.09 -6.78
N VAL A 97 -29.58 5.14 -8.02
CA VAL A 97 -30.15 5.96 -9.12
C VAL A 97 -31.19 5.18 -9.95
N LYS A 98 -31.47 3.92 -9.59
CA LYS A 98 -32.57 3.12 -10.14
C LYS A 98 -33.80 3.22 -9.27
#